data_AF-A0A8J7RV61-F1
#
_entry.id   AF-A0A8J7RV61-F1
#
_cell.length_a   1.000
_cell.length_b   1.000
_cell.length_c   1.000
_cell.angle_alpha   90.00
_cell.angle_beta   90.00
_cell.angle_gamma   90.00
#
_symmetry.space_group_name_H-M   'P 1'
#
loop_
_entity.id
_entity.type
_entity.pdbx_description
1 polymer ?
#
loop_
_entity_poly.entity_id
_entity_poly.type
_entity_poly.pdbx_seq_one_letter_code
_entity_poly.pdbx_strand_id
1 'polypeptide(L)' 'MNWYLEVLRKYAVFSGWWLFISLIPLIGAIVLIIFMVQDSTPGQNQYGPNPKEMTL' A
#
# COMPACT_ATOMS: atom_id res chain seq x y z
N MET A 1 -23.23 -25.72 -23.65
CA MET A 1 -22.57 -24.72 -22.77
C MET A 1 -21.26 -24.16 -23.32
N ASN A 2 -20.66 -24.71 -24.39
CA ASN A 2 -19.39 -24.21 -24.96
C ASN A 2 -19.50 -22.86 -25.68
N TRP A 3 -20.66 -22.56 -26.27
CA TRP A 3 -20.91 -21.29 -26.97
C TRP A 3 -20.65 -20.05 -26.10
N TYR A 4 -21.04 -20.09 -24.83
CA TYR A 4 -20.80 -18.98 -23.91
C TYR A 4 -19.30 -18.78 -23.63
N LEU A 5 -18.53 -19.88 -23.53
CA LEU A 5 -17.09 -19.83 -23.31
C LEU A 5 -16.36 -19.22 -24.52
N GLU A 6 -16.82 -19.49 -25.74
CA GLU A 6 -16.27 -18.91 -26.96
C GLU A 6 -16.50 -17.40 -27.04
N VAL A 7 -17.71 -16.95 -26.69
CA VAL A 7 -18.04 -15.53 -26.60
C VAL A 7 -17.16 -14.85 -25.54
N LEU A 8 -17.07 -15.41 -24.34
CA LEU A 8 -16.23 -14.85 -23.29
C LEU A 8 -14.76 -14.74 -23.71
N ARG A 9 -14.20 -15.79 -24.31
CA ARG A 9 -12.79 -15.82 -24.72
C ARG A 9 -12.45 -14.79 -25.81
N LYS A 10 -13.43 -14.41 -26.64
CA LYS A 10 -13.25 -13.40 -27.69
C LYS A 10 -13.18 -11.97 -27.13
N TYR A 11 -13.83 -11.70 -26.00
CA TYR A 11 -13.95 -10.35 -25.43
C TYR A 11 -13.21 -10.15 -24.10
N ALA A 12 -12.86 -11.23 -23.39
CA ALA A 12 -12.07 -11.19 -22.16
C ALA A 12 -10.59 -10.94 -22.49
N VAL A 13 -10.20 -9.67 -22.60
CA VAL A 13 -8.81 -9.25 -22.78
C VAL A 13 -8.32 -8.60 -21.49
N PHE A 14 -7.55 -9.36 -20.72
CA PHE A 14 -6.81 -8.82 -19.58
C PHE A 14 -5.38 -8.54 -20.05
N SER A 15 -5.12 -7.29 -20.46
CA SER A 15 -3.76 -6.87 -20.77
C SER A 15 -2.93 -6.81 -19.49
N GLY A 16 -1.62 -7.05 -19.59
CA GLY A 16 -0.69 -6.91 -18.46
C GLY A 16 -0.68 -5.51 -17.83
N TRP A 17 -1.30 -4.52 -18.48
CA TRP A 17 -1.47 -3.17 -17.93
C TRP A 17 -2.23 -3.13 -16.61
N TRP A 18 -3.15 -4.07 -16.38
CA TRP A 18 -3.87 -4.17 -15.11
C TRP A 18 -2.95 -4.48 -13.92
N LEU A 19 -1.79 -5.10 -14.15
CA LEU A 19 -0.80 -5.33 -13.09
C LEU A 19 -0.26 -4.02 -12.51
N PHE A 20 -0.09 -2.97 -13.32
CA PHE A 20 0.36 -1.68 -12.80
C PHE A 20 -0.63 -1.06 -11.82
N ILE A 21 -1.94 -1.27 -12.03
CA ILE A 21 -2.96 -0.82 -11.07
C ILE A 21 -2.82 -1.57 -9.75
N SER A 22 -2.54 -2.88 -9.79
CA SER A 22 -2.33 -3.69 -8.58
C SER A 22 -1.08 -3.29 -7.77
N LEU A 23 -0.09 -2.64 -8.38
CA LEU A 23 1.09 -2.14 -7.68
C LEU A 23 0.77 -0.95 -6.77
N ILE A 24 -0.28 -0.17 -7.05
CA ILE A 24 -0.66 1.00 -6.25
C ILE A 24 -0.99 0.62 -4.80
N PRO A 25 -1.94 -0.30 -4.51
CA PRO A 25 -2.22 -0.70 -3.14
C PRO A 25 -1.04 -1.42 -2.47
N LEU A 26 -0.23 -2.16 -3.23
CA LEU A 26 0.97 -2.83 -2.69
C LEU A 26 2.00 -1.81 -2.18
N ILE A 27 2.36 -0.84 -3.03
CA ILE A 27 3.30 0.23 -2.66
C ILE A 27 2.70 1.09 -1.54
N GLY A 28 1.40 1.39 -1.61
CA GLY A 28 0.70 2.14 -0.57
C GLY A 28 0.79 1.45 0.80
N ALA A 29 0.58 0.14 0.86
CA ALA A 29 0.73 -0.63 2.10
C ALA A 29 2.16 -0.57 2.65
N ILE A 30 3.17 -0.68 1.79
CA ILE A 30 4.59 -0.56 2.20
C ILE A 30 4.88 0.84 2.77
N VAL A 31 4.41 1.90 2.13
CA VAL A 31 4.58 3.28 2.62
C VAL A 31 3.93 3.48 3.98
N LEU A 32 2.71 2.95 4.19
CA LEU A 32 2.03 3.02 5.48
C LEU A 32 2.80 2.29 6.58
N ILE A 33 3.36 1.10 6.29
CA ILE A 33 4.19 0.37 7.25
C ILE A 33 5.40 1.20 7.64
N ILE A 34 6.09 1.82 6.67
CA ILE A 34 7.24 2.70 6.95
C ILE A 34 6.83 3.84 7.88
N PHE A 35 5.71 4.53 7.62
CA PHE A 35 5.23 5.60 8.48
C PHE A 35 4.81 5.13 9.87
N MET A 36 4.29 3.90 10.00
CA MET A 36 3.90 3.32 11.29
C MET A 36 5.10 2.94 12.17
N VAL A 37 6.21 2.53 11.56
CA VAL A 37 7.41 2.08 12.30
C VAL A 37 8.51 3.12 12.38
N GLN A 38 8.35 4.26 11.70
CA GLN A 38 9.29 5.36 11.75
C GLN A 38 9.34 5.96 13.17
N ASP A 39 10.55 6.20 13.67
CA ASP A 39 10.74 6.86 14.95
C ASP A 39 10.18 8.29 14.95
N SER A 40 9.70 8.72 16.11
CA SER A 40 9.25 10.09 16.34
C SER A 40 10.41 11.09 16.24
N THR A 41 10.08 12.34 15.95
CA THR A 41 11.05 13.45 15.97
C THR A 41 11.72 13.55 17.35
N PRO A 42 13.06 13.63 17.43
CA PRO A 42 13.77 13.84 18.69
C PRO A 42 13.38 15.17 19.37
N GLY A 43 13.45 15.21 20.69
CA GLY A 43 13.14 16.39 21.50
C GLY A 43 11.65 16.61 21.74
N GLN A 44 11.29 17.86 22.02
CA GLN A 44 9.92 18.29 22.31
C GLN A 44 9.28 18.94 21.07
N ASN A 45 8.03 18.56 20.78
CA ASN A 45 7.19 19.23 19.79
C ASN A 45 5.92 19.82 20.46
N GLN A 46 5.01 20.37 19.65
CA GLN A 46 3.76 20.98 20.13
C GLN A 46 2.83 20.02 20.92
N TYR A 47 3.07 18.71 20.82
CA TYR A 47 2.30 17.65 21.49
C TYR A 47 3.01 17.10 22.74
N GLY A 48 4.22 17.57 23.05
CA GLY A 48 4.98 17.17 24.23
C GLY A 48 6.38 16.60 23.93
N PRO A 49 7.12 16.23 24.99
CA PRO A 49 8.45 15.62 24.87
C PRO A 49 8.37 14.16 24.39
N ASN A 50 9.39 13.72 23.66
CA ASN A 50 9.56 12.33 23.26
C ASN A 50 9.68 11.40 24.50
N PRO A 51 8.76 10.42 24.68
CA PRO A 51 8.81 9.53 25.83
C PRO A 51 10.10 8.71 25.96
N LYS A 52 10.78 8.43 24.85
CA LYS A 52 12.04 7.70 24.84
C LYS A 52 13.19 8.49 25.47
N GLU A 53 13.07 9.82 25.54
CA GLU A 53 14.10 10.72 26.09
C GLU A 53 13.82 11.10 27.55
N MET A 54 12.62 10.83 28.08
CA MET A 54 12.24 11.20 29.45
C MET A 54 12.74 10.23 30.53
N THR A 55 13.15 9.02 30.15
CA THR A 55 13.51 7.93 31.07
C THR A 55 15.02 7.73 31.26
N LEU A 56 15.86 8.53 30.58
CA LEU A 56 17.32 8.54 30.71
C LEU A 56 17.76 9.84 31.39
#